data_AF-H6NR09-F1
#
_entry.id   AF-H6NR09-F1
#
_cell.length_a   1.000
_cell.length_b   1.000
_cell.length_c   1.000
_cell.angle_alpha   90.00
_cell.angle_beta   90.00
_cell.angle_gamma   90.00
#
_symmetry.space_group_name_H-M   'P 1'
#
loop_
_entity.id
_entity.type
_entity.pdbx_description
1 polymer ?
#
loop_
_entity_poly.entity_id
_entity_poly.type
_entity_poly.pdbx_seq_one_letter_code
_entity_poly.pdbx_strand_id
1 'polypeptide(L)'
;MQKLCKCGNQMNIRLRTVMYQNKVEIENVPIFSCESCSRNEVFAEIKPELTGLIGSLGGKPGKQQVHFDEISEVAHLMVKVTEKNRASDPVESIIRERINELLDLLLLAQSLGDEAWAQDVRGRRWPYRI
;
A
#
# COMPACT_ATOMS: atom_id res chain seq x y z
N MET A 1 5.14 6.05 14.00
CA MET A 1 6.40 5.37 13.61
C MET A 1 7.44 6.44 13.28
N GLN A 2 8.51 6.56 14.05
CA GLN A 2 9.56 7.55 13.79
C GLN A 2 10.84 6.81 13.42
N LYS A 3 11.37 7.10 12.23
CA LYS A 3 12.65 6.57 11.76
C LYS A 3 13.66 7.70 11.71
N LEU A 4 14.81 7.51 12.34
CA LEU A 4 15.92 8.44 12.23
C LEU A 4 16.69 8.16 10.93
N CYS A 5 16.98 9.23 10.20
CA CYS A 5 17.87 9.18 9.06
C CYS A 5 19.32 9.07 9.51
N LYS A 6 20.19 8.58 8.63
CA LYS A 6 21.66 8.56 8.85
C LYS A 6 22.26 9.95 9.03
N CYS A 7 21.56 11.02 8.63
CA CYS A 7 21.97 12.40 8.86
C CYS A 7 21.54 12.96 10.23
N GLY A 8 20.88 12.17 11.08
CA GLY A 8 20.40 12.58 12.41
C GLY A 8 18.99 13.20 12.44
N ASN A 9 18.41 13.53 11.28
CA ASN A 9 17.06 14.08 11.20
C ASN A 9 15.97 13.01 11.10
N GLN A 10 14.72 13.37 11.43
CA GLN A 10 13.58 12.48 11.29
C GLN A 10 13.21 12.23 9.81
N MET A 11 12.73 11.03 9.52
CA MET A 11 12.13 10.67 8.25
C MET A 11 10.62 10.53 8.38
N ASN A 12 9.91 11.09 7.41
CA ASN A 12 8.45 10.99 7.32
C ASN A 12 8.07 10.03 6.19
N ILE A 13 6.98 9.28 6.37
CA ILE A 13 6.41 8.47 5.29
C ILE A 13 5.67 9.41 4.35
N ARG A 14 5.93 9.28 3.05
CA ARG A 14 5.22 9.97 1.98
C ARG A 14 4.86 8.96 0.88
N LEU A 15 3.72 9.14 0.26
CA LEU A 15 3.34 8.43 -0.96
C LEU A 15 4.05 9.10 -2.15
N ARG A 16 4.75 8.30 -2.95
CA ARG A 16 5.50 8.80 -4.13
C ARG A 16 5.35 7.84 -5.31
N THR A 17 5.58 8.37 -6.50
CA THR A 17 5.70 7.57 -7.72
C THR A 17 7.11 7.00 -7.85
N VAL A 18 7.20 5.70 -8.09
CA VAL A 18 8.44 4.97 -8.39
C VAL A 18 8.48 4.64 -9.87
N MET A 19 9.55 5.04 -10.55
CA MET A 19 9.77 4.75 -11.96
C MET A 19 10.56 3.45 -12.12
N TYR A 20 9.98 2.44 -12.75
CA TYR A 20 10.66 1.19 -13.09
C TYR A 20 10.98 1.14 -14.59
N GLN A 21 12.27 1.00 -14.90
CA GLN A 21 12.83 0.94 -16.26
C GLN A 21 12.38 2.09 -17.21
N ASN A 22 12.05 3.27 -16.67
CA ASN A 22 11.48 4.41 -17.41
C ASN A 22 10.23 4.09 -18.25
N LYS A 23 9.52 2.99 -17.92
CA LYS A 23 8.33 2.54 -18.64
C LYS A 23 7.14 2.36 -17.72
N VAL A 24 7.37 1.91 -16.50
CA VAL A 24 6.30 1.68 -15.54
C VAL A 24 6.34 2.77 -14.48
N GLU A 25 5.23 3.46 -14.33
CA GLU A 25 5.02 4.46 -13.28
C GLU A 25 4.19 3.79 -12.18
N ILE A 26 4.81 3.52 -11.03
CA ILE A 26 4.13 2.89 -9.90
C ILE A 26 3.78 3.99 -8.90
N GLU A 27 2.51 4.33 -8.80
CA GLU A 27 2.01 5.40 -7.95
C GLU A 27 1.71 4.92 -6.53
N ASN A 28 1.54 5.88 -5.61
CA ASN A 28 1.13 5.64 -4.23
C ASN A 28 2.05 4.66 -3.45
N VAL A 29 3.35 4.64 -3.75
CA VAL A 29 4.31 3.81 -3.03
C VAL A 29 4.73 4.51 -1.72
N PRO A 30 4.56 3.87 -0.54
CA PRO A 30 5.04 4.42 0.72
C PRO A 30 6.57 4.45 0.83
N ILE A 31 7.12 5.66 0.95
CA ILE A 31 8.57 5.91 1.05
C ILE A 31 8.87 6.80 2.25
N PHE A 32 9.80 6.38 3.09
CA PHE A 32 10.44 7.26 4.05
C PHE A 32 11.29 8.29 3.31
N SER A 33 10.95 9.56 3.44
CA SER A 33 11.69 10.69 2.90
C SER A 33 12.30 11.51 4.04
N CYS A 34 13.59 11.81 3.96
CA CYS A 34 14.23 12.80 4.83
C CYS A 34 14.28 14.15 4.13
N GLU A 35 13.74 15.20 4.76
CA GLU A 35 13.71 16.55 4.18
C GLU A 35 15.08 17.23 4.19
N SER A 36 15.96 16.87 5.12
CA SER A 36 17.27 17.53 5.27
C SER A 36 18.32 17.03 4.29
N CYS A 37 18.32 15.74 3.95
CA CYS A 37 19.33 15.15 3.05
C CYS A 37 18.74 14.52 1.78
N SER A 38 17.43 14.66 1.55
CA SER A 38 16.70 14.10 0.41
C SER A 38 16.83 12.57 0.25
N ARG A 39 17.21 11.86 1.32
CA ARG A 39 17.33 10.41 1.29
C ARG A 39 15.94 9.77 1.30
N ASN A 40 15.72 8.84 0.38
CA ASN A 40 14.48 8.10 0.23
C ASN A 40 14.71 6.62 0.51
N GLU A 41 13.79 5.98 1.22
CA GLU A 41 13.83 4.54 1.48
C GLU A 41 12.42 3.95 1.46
N VAL A 42 12.22 2.86 0.73
CA VAL A 42 10.94 2.15 0.67
C VAL A 42 10.56 1.65 2.07
N PHE A 43 9.30 1.85 2.46
CA PHE A 43 8.78 1.36 3.73
C PHE A 43 8.92 -0.17 3.81
N ALA A 44 9.47 -0.70 4.90
CA ALA A 44 9.93 -2.09 4.95
C ALA A 44 8.78 -3.10 4.73
N GLU A 45 7.62 -2.84 5.31
CA GLU A 45 6.45 -3.74 5.26
C GLU A 45 5.92 -3.96 3.84
N ILE A 46 6.07 -2.97 2.94
CA ILE A 46 5.57 -3.08 1.55
C ILE A 46 6.61 -3.65 0.58
N LYS A 47 7.86 -3.89 1.03
CA LYS A 47 8.91 -4.41 0.15
C LYS A 47 8.54 -5.74 -0.49
N PRO A 48 7.99 -6.75 0.23
CA PRO A 48 7.63 -8.02 -0.40
C PRO A 48 6.62 -7.83 -1.54
N GLU A 49 5.59 -7.01 -1.32
CA GLU A 49 4.53 -6.73 -2.29
C GLU A 49 5.08 -5.95 -3.51
N LEU A 50 5.90 -4.93 -3.27
CA LEU A 50 6.55 -4.17 -4.34
C LEU A 50 7.49 -5.03 -5.19
N THR A 51 8.24 -5.93 -4.55
CA THR A 51 9.13 -6.85 -5.26
C THR A 51 8.34 -7.88 -6.06
N GLY A 52 7.21 -8.35 -5.52
CA GLY A 52 6.26 -9.21 -6.21
C GLY A 52 5.67 -8.54 -7.47
N LEU A 53 5.25 -7.27 -7.35
CA LEU A 53 4.79 -6.47 -8.49
C LEU A 53 5.87 -6.31 -9.56
N ILE A 54 7.09 -5.95 -9.16
CA ILE A 54 8.21 -5.83 -10.12
C ILE A 54 8.49 -7.18 -10.80
N GLY A 55 8.37 -8.28 -10.06
CA GLY A 55 8.47 -9.63 -10.60
C GLY A 55 7.39 -9.97 -11.63
N SER A 56 6.14 -9.58 -11.40
CA SER A 56 5.02 -9.84 -12.33
C SER A 56 5.10 -9.00 -13.61
N LEU A 57 5.69 -7.81 -13.54
CA LEU A 57 5.95 -6.94 -14.70
C LEU A 57 7.01 -7.52 -15.67
N GLY A 58 7.84 -8.44 -15.19
CA GLY A 58 8.87 -9.12 -15.99
C GLY A 58 10.05 -8.23 -16.39
N GLY A 59 10.91 -8.75 -17.27
CA GLY A 59 12.17 -8.11 -17.64
C GLY A 59 12.07 -6.96 -18.67
N LYS A 60 10.97 -6.91 -19.43
CA LYS A 60 10.71 -5.88 -20.46
C LYS A 60 9.23 -5.46 -20.43
N PRO A 61 8.76 -4.80 -19.37
CA PRO A 61 7.40 -4.30 -19.33
C PRO A 61 7.15 -3.26 -20.45
N GLY A 62 5.91 -3.20 -20.91
CA GLY A 62 5.41 -2.09 -21.73
C GLY A 62 5.28 -0.80 -20.90
N LYS A 63 5.00 0.32 -21.57
CA LYS A 63 4.70 1.58 -20.88
C LYS A 63 3.33 1.46 -20.21
N GLN A 64 3.26 1.61 -18.90
CA GLN A 64 2.01 1.50 -18.14
C GLN A 64 2.10 2.25 -16.80
N GLN A 65 0.94 2.54 -16.23
CA GLN A 65 0.79 3.13 -14.91
C GLN A 65 0.15 2.08 -13.99
N VAL A 66 0.66 1.95 -12.77
CA VAL A 66 0.18 0.99 -11.77
C VAL A 66 -0.05 1.73 -10.45
N HIS A 67 -1.21 1.54 -9.84
CA HIS A 67 -1.52 2.08 -8.52
C HIS A 67 -1.15 1.06 -7.45
N PHE A 68 -0.13 1.35 -6.65
CA PHE A 68 0.36 0.39 -5.66
C PHE A 68 -0.65 0.14 -4.52
N ASP A 69 -1.54 1.09 -4.26
CA ASP A 69 -2.63 0.99 -3.30
C ASP A 69 -3.76 0.03 -3.71
N GLU A 70 -3.80 -0.43 -4.95
CA GLU A 70 -4.72 -1.50 -5.38
C GLU A 70 -4.18 -2.91 -5.03
N ILE A 71 -2.87 -2.99 -4.80
CA ILE A 71 -2.13 -4.22 -4.54
C ILE A 71 -1.81 -4.34 -3.05
N SER A 72 -1.36 -3.26 -2.42
CA SER A 72 -0.96 -3.22 -1.01
C SER A 72 -1.99 -2.55 -0.14
N GLU A 73 -2.56 -3.32 0.78
CA GLU A 73 -3.55 -2.82 1.76
C GLU A 73 -2.95 -1.74 2.68
N VAL A 74 -1.66 -1.83 2.97
CA VAL A 74 -0.97 -0.80 3.75
C VAL A 74 -0.90 0.51 2.98
N ALA A 75 -0.57 0.46 1.68
CA ALA A 75 -0.58 1.64 0.83
C ALA A 75 -2.00 2.20 0.68
N HIS A 76 -3.01 1.34 0.53
CA HIS A 76 -4.42 1.71 0.50
C HIS A 76 -4.84 2.51 1.74
N LEU A 77 -4.53 1.99 2.93
CA LEU A 77 -4.82 2.68 4.19
C LEU A 77 -4.10 4.02 4.29
N MET A 78 -2.85 4.10 3.83
CA MET A 78 -2.11 5.37 3.82
C MET A 78 -2.76 6.40 2.88
N VAL A 79 -3.21 5.98 1.69
CA VAL A 79 -3.98 6.85 0.78
C VAL A 79 -5.22 7.36 1.50
N LYS A 80 -6.03 6.45 2.08
CA LYS A 80 -7.27 6.77 2.80
C LYS A 80 -7.07 7.78 3.93
N VAL A 81 -6.04 7.59 4.75
CA VAL A 81 -5.72 8.50 5.88
C VAL A 81 -5.29 9.88 5.39
N THR A 82 -4.73 9.99 4.17
CA THR A 82 -4.32 11.27 3.57
C THR A 82 -5.42 11.98 2.77
N GLU A 83 -6.60 11.37 2.62
CA GLU A 83 -7.73 12.00 1.93
C GLU A 83 -8.20 13.26 2.69
N LYS A 84 -8.37 14.39 1.99
CA LYS A 84 -8.69 15.70 2.61
C LYS A 84 -9.98 15.69 3.42
N ASN A 85 -10.96 14.89 3.01
CA ASN A 85 -12.26 14.75 3.69
C ASN A 85 -12.18 13.90 4.97
N ARG A 86 -11.10 13.14 5.16
CA ARG A 86 -10.85 12.28 6.33
C ARG A 86 -9.79 12.83 7.28
N ALA A 87 -9.32 14.06 7.06
CA ALA A 87 -8.23 14.67 7.84
C ALA A 87 -8.54 14.81 9.35
N SER A 88 -9.84 14.87 9.70
CA SER A 88 -10.32 14.95 11.08
C SER A 88 -10.65 13.57 11.68
N ASP A 89 -10.68 12.52 10.86
CA ASP A 89 -11.10 11.20 11.29
C ASP A 89 -9.94 10.50 12.02
N PRO A 90 -10.20 9.86 13.16
CA PRO A 90 -9.20 9.02 13.80
C PRO A 90 -8.73 7.91 12.85
N VAL A 91 -7.42 7.65 12.78
CA VAL A 91 -6.88 6.55 11.96
C VAL A 91 -7.56 5.20 12.29
N GLU A 92 -7.93 5.00 13.55
CA GLU A 92 -8.64 3.82 14.04
C GLU A 92 -10.03 3.65 13.42
N SER A 93 -10.77 4.74 13.15
CA SER A 93 -12.09 4.64 12.51
C SER A 93 -11.94 4.26 11.04
N ILE A 94 -10.97 4.83 10.35
CA ILE A 94 -10.64 4.50 8.95
C ILE A 94 -10.25 3.01 8.83
N ILE A 95 -9.42 2.51 9.74
CA ILE A 95 -9.05 1.09 9.77
C ILE A 95 -10.28 0.22 10.03
N ARG A 96 -11.15 0.60 10.97
CA ARG A 96 -12.36 -0.15 11.30
C ARG A 96 -13.34 -0.21 10.12
N GLU A 97 -13.58 0.91 9.45
CA GLU A 97 -14.39 0.98 8.23
C GLU A 97 -13.84 0.02 7.18
N ARG A 98 -12.54 0.06 6.94
CA ARG A 98 -11.90 -0.82 5.95
C ARG A 98 -12.01 -2.30 6.32
N ILE A 99 -11.88 -2.65 7.60
CA ILE A 99 -12.11 -4.03 8.08
C ILE A 99 -13.55 -4.46 7.80
N ASN A 100 -14.53 -3.60 8.06
CA ASN A 100 -15.94 -3.91 7.79
C ASN A 100 -16.19 -4.11 6.29
N GLU A 101 -15.65 -3.24 5.42
CA GLU A 101 -15.73 -3.42 3.96
C GLU A 101 -15.17 -4.77 3.52
N LEU A 102 -14.00 -5.17 4.01
CA LEU A 102 -13.39 -6.46 3.66
C LEU A 102 -14.23 -7.65 4.16
N LEU A 103 -14.87 -7.52 5.33
CA LEU A 103 -15.78 -8.54 5.85
C LEU A 103 -17.04 -8.66 4.99
N ASP A 104 -17.63 -7.54 4.56
CA ASP A 104 -18.81 -7.52 3.70
C ASP A 104 -18.50 -8.14 2.33
N LEU A 105 -17.35 -7.81 1.73
CA LEU A 105 -16.88 -8.42 0.49
C LEU A 105 -16.66 -9.93 0.64
N LEU A 106 -16.12 -10.38 1.77
CA LEU A 106 -15.92 -11.79 2.04
C LEU A 106 -17.27 -12.53 2.14
N LEU A 107 -18.25 -11.96 2.86
CA LEU A 107 -19.59 -12.54 2.96
C LEU A 107 -20.25 -12.64 1.59
N LEU A 108 -20.10 -11.61 0.75
CA LEU A 108 -20.62 -11.61 -0.61
C LEU A 108 -19.95 -12.70 -1.47
N ALA A 109 -18.62 -12.78 -1.46
CA ALA A 109 -17.87 -13.82 -2.19
C ALA A 109 -18.32 -15.24 -1.80
N GLN A 110 -18.49 -15.47 -0.49
CA GLN A 110 -18.96 -16.75 0.03
C GLN A 110 -20.41 -17.05 -0.39
N SER A 111 -21.29 -16.04 -0.39
CA SER A 111 -22.68 -16.23 -0.82
C SER A 111 -22.81 -16.62 -2.30
N LEU A 112 -21.83 -16.21 -3.12
CA LEU A 112 -21.74 -16.56 -4.55
C LEU A 112 -20.96 -17.86 -4.81
N GLY A 113 -20.34 -18.45 -3.79
CA GLY A 113 -19.48 -19.63 -3.93
C GLY A 113 -18.16 -19.36 -4.66
N ASP A 114 -17.73 -18.10 -4.77
CA ASP A 114 -16.48 -17.72 -5.42
C ASP A 114 -15.30 -17.83 -4.44
N GLU A 115 -14.76 -19.05 -4.35
CA GLU A 115 -13.64 -19.33 -3.45
C GLU A 115 -12.36 -18.58 -3.84
N ALA A 116 -12.14 -18.32 -5.13
CA ALA A 116 -10.96 -17.57 -5.57
C ALA A 116 -11.02 -16.12 -5.07
N TRP A 117 -12.19 -15.48 -5.19
CA TRP A 117 -12.41 -14.15 -4.66
C TRP A 117 -12.35 -14.11 -3.12
N ALA A 118 -12.94 -15.10 -2.45
CA ALA A 118 -12.87 -15.19 -0.99
C ALA A 118 -11.42 -15.31 -0.48
N GLN A 119 -10.56 -16.07 -1.18
CA GLN A 119 -9.14 -16.19 -0.86
C GLN A 119 -8.38 -14.89 -1.11
N ASP A 120 -8.67 -14.17 -2.20
CA ASP A 120 -8.08 -12.86 -2.48
C ASP A 120 -8.39 -11.86 -1.34
N VAL A 121 -9.66 -11.75 -0.95
CA VAL A 121 -10.08 -10.85 0.15
C VAL A 121 -9.43 -11.24 1.49
N ARG A 122 -9.27 -12.54 1.76
CA ARG A 122 -8.54 -13.02 2.95
C ARG A 122 -7.06 -12.65 2.91
N GLY A 123 -6.42 -12.76 1.73
CA GLY A 123 -5.02 -12.39 1.53
C GLY A 123 -4.74 -10.91 1.81
N ARG A 124 -5.71 -10.03 1.53
CA ARG A 124 -5.62 -8.58 1.80
C ARG A 124 -5.78 -8.22 3.28
N ARG A 125 -6.27 -9.13 4.13
CA ARG A 125 -6.53 -8.84 5.56
C ARG A 125 -5.24 -8.84 6.39
N TRP A 126 -4.59 -7.69 6.47
CA TRP A 126 -3.48 -7.40 7.39
C TRP A 126 -3.97 -7.28 8.86
N PRO A 127 -3.30 -7.79 9.91
CA PRO A 127 -2.35 -8.90 10.05
C PRO A 127 -3.00 -10.15 10.71
N TYR A 128 -4.33 -10.25 10.76
CA TYR A 128 -5.04 -11.36 11.41
C TYR A 128 -5.13 -12.58 10.48
N ARG A 129 -4.05 -13.36 10.39
CA ARG A 129 -4.12 -14.76 9.94
C ARG A 129 -4.73 -15.57 11.09
N ILE A 130 -6.01 -15.95 10.97
CA ILE A 130 -6.69 -16.93 11.84
C ILE A 130 -6.60 -18.29 11.15
#